data_AF-A0A6L8KWF1-F1
#
_entry.id   AF-A0A6L8KWF1-F1
#
_cell.length_a   1.000
_cell.length_b   1.000
_cell.length_c   1.000
_cell.angle_alpha   90.00
_cell.angle_beta   90.00
_cell.angle_gamma   90.00
#
_symmetry.space_group_name_H-M   'P 1'
#
loop_
_entity.id
_entity.type
_entity.pdbx_description
1 polymer ?
#
loop_
_entity_poly.entity_id
_entity_poly.type
_entity_poly.pdbx_seq_one_letter_code
_entity_poly.pdbx_strand_id
1 'polypeptide(L)'
;MAADVSNPDTALPLAVGGDYFGHTFANNNAGNSFAERYTFNVGAGSSIYADLFSNAKDANSGLDILGLALFNADGLVLKGTQTSTGKTDVWELTSGPLAAGHYFLLVSGTVLSNAVSSYTGSAAVTAVPEPATYGMLLGGLGLVGALARRKQKASDAA
;
A
#
# COMPACT_ATOMS: atom_id res chain seq x y z
N MET A 1 21.66 9.20 23.55
CA MET A 1 20.65 9.43 22.49
C MET A 1 20.43 8.13 21.77
N ALA A 2 19.17 7.78 21.48
CA ALA A 2 18.87 6.70 20.54
C ALA A 2 19.50 7.03 19.19
N ALA A 3 20.16 6.06 18.55
CA ALA A 3 20.63 6.22 17.18
C ALA A 3 19.50 5.90 16.20
N ASP A 4 19.59 6.47 15.00
CA ASP A 4 18.78 6.06 13.86
C ASP A 4 19.45 4.86 13.17
N VAL A 5 18.71 3.77 13.01
CA VAL A 5 19.17 2.51 12.38
C VAL A 5 18.33 2.15 11.16
N SER A 6 17.72 3.15 10.51
CA SER A 6 16.97 3.00 9.26
C SER A 6 17.87 2.59 8.09
N ASN A 7 17.35 1.77 7.18
CA ASN A 7 17.97 1.58 5.87
C ASN A 7 17.66 2.75 4.92
N PRO A 8 18.42 2.90 3.82
CA PRO A 8 18.02 3.76 2.71
C PRO A 8 16.65 3.36 2.14
N ASP A 9 15.97 4.33 1.52
CA ASP A 9 14.70 4.11 0.80
C ASP A 9 14.78 2.86 -0.09
N THR A 10 13.84 1.94 0.12
CA THR A 10 13.79 0.65 -0.56
C THR A 10 12.65 0.65 -1.57
N ALA A 11 12.93 0.26 -2.81
CA ALA A 11 11.89 0.13 -3.83
C ALA A 11 10.96 -1.04 -3.51
N LEU A 12 9.64 -0.80 -3.58
CA LEU A 12 8.59 -1.80 -3.40
C LEU A 12 7.81 -1.93 -4.73
N PRO A 13 8.17 -2.88 -5.60
CA PRO A 13 7.61 -2.97 -6.94
C PRO A 13 6.17 -3.54 -6.95
N LEU A 14 5.18 -2.69 -6.71
CA LEU A 14 3.75 -3.08 -6.66
C LEU A 14 3.07 -3.24 -8.04
N ALA A 15 3.84 -3.20 -9.14
CA ALA A 15 3.29 -3.18 -10.50
C ALA A 15 2.55 -4.47 -10.92
N VAL A 16 2.70 -5.57 -10.17
CA VAL A 16 2.10 -6.89 -10.47
C VAL A 16 1.02 -7.27 -9.46
N GLY A 17 0.47 -6.30 -8.71
CA GLY A 17 -0.64 -6.51 -7.78
C GLY A 17 -0.25 -6.64 -6.32
N GLY A 18 1.03 -6.88 -6.00
CA GLY A 18 1.55 -6.77 -4.64
C GLY A 18 2.97 -7.28 -4.46
N ASP A 19 3.60 -6.94 -3.34
CA ASP A 19 4.94 -7.39 -2.93
C ASP A 19 5.10 -7.32 -1.39
N TYR A 20 6.19 -7.89 -0.87
CA TYR A 20 6.54 -7.90 0.55
C TYR A 20 7.63 -6.90 0.89
N PHE A 21 7.65 -6.47 2.14
CA PHE A 21 8.70 -5.63 2.70
C PHE A 21 9.02 -6.03 4.13
N GLY A 22 10.18 -5.62 4.65
CA GLY A 22 10.59 -5.94 6.00
C GLY A 22 12.00 -5.47 6.30
N HIS A 23 12.38 -5.57 7.57
CA HIS A 23 13.74 -5.31 8.02
C HIS A 23 14.06 -6.22 9.22
N THR A 24 15.25 -6.83 9.18
CA THR A 24 15.85 -7.53 10.31
C THR A 24 16.95 -6.66 10.93
N PHE A 25 16.73 -6.24 12.17
CA PHE A 25 17.72 -5.54 12.96
C PHE A 25 18.69 -6.54 13.58
N ALA A 26 19.98 -6.32 13.38
CA ALA A 26 21.03 -7.13 13.98
C ALA A 26 21.06 -6.97 15.51
N ASN A 27 21.86 -7.80 16.19
CA ASN A 27 22.07 -7.68 17.63
C ASN A 27 22.62 -6.29 18.01
N ASN A 28 22.45 -5.91 19.28
CA ASN A 28 22.99 -4.69 19.89
C ASN A 28 22.40 -3.37 19.35
N ASN A 29 21.13 -3.38 18.96
CA ASN A 29 20.39 -2.19 18.54
C ASN A 29 19.39 -1.68 19.58
N ALA A 30 19.37 -2.22 20.81
CA ALA A 30 18.38 -1.85 21.82
C ALA A 30 18.38 -0.34 22.10
N GLY A 31 17.18 0.25 22.15
CA GLY A 31 16.95 1.67 22.37
C GLY A 31 17.11 2.53 21.12
N ASN A 32 17.54 1.99 19.98
CA ASN A 32 17.60 2.73 18.72
C ASN A 32 16.21 2.82 18.06
N SER A 33 16.03 3.85 17.24
CA SER A 33 14.81 4.09 16.46
C SER A 33 15.04 3.84 14.98
N PHE A 34 13.96 3.62 14.25
CA PHE A 34 14.00 3.49 12.79
C PHE A 34 12.75 4.08 12.14
N ALA A 35 12.87 4.40 10.86
CA ALA A 35 11.87 5.00 9.98
C ALA A 35 12.12 4.51 8.54
N GLU A 36 11.63 3.32 8.23
CA GLU A 36 11.86 2.62 6.96
C GLU A 36 10.88 3.10 5.89
N ARG A 37 11.42 3.44 4.71
CA ARG A 37 10.64 3.98 3.59
C ARG A 37 10.62 2.98 2.43
N TYR A 38 9.42 2.53 2.08
CA TYR A 38 9.19 1.61 0.97
C TYR A 38 8.47 2.35 -0.17
N THR A 39 9.21 2.66 -1.24
CA THR A 39 8.77 3.57 -2.31
C THR A 39 8.15 2.82 -3.48
N PHE A 40 7.05 3.32 -4.03
CA PHE A 40 6.37 2.71 -5.17
C PHE A 40 5.61 3.76 -6.00
N ASN A 41 5.15 3.34 -7.18
CA ASN A 41 4.33 4.17 -8.05
C ASN A 41 2.91 3.58 -8.12
N VAL A 42 1.91 4.44 -8.24
CA VAL A 42 0.52 4.03 -8.47
C VAL A 42 -0.03 4.66 -9.74
N GLY A 43 -0.91 3.93 -10.42
CA GLY A 43 -1.75 4.48 -11.48
C GLY A 43 -2.91 5.31 -10.91
N ALA A 44 -3.56 6.10 -11.77
CA ALA A 44 -4.68 6.94 -11.35
C ALA A 44 -5.89 6.06 -10.97
N GLY A 45 -6.52 6.38 -9.84
CA GLY A 45 -7.68 5.64 -9.36
C GLY A 45 -7.36 4.32 -8.66
N SER A 46 -6.08 3.97 -8.51
CA SER A 46 -5.67 2.77 -7.76
C SER A 46 -5.83 2.96 -6.25
N SER A 47 -6.17 1.89 -5.53
CA SER A 47 -6.12 1.85 -4.06
C SER A 47 -4.96 0.97 -3.59
N ILE A 48 -4.41 1.26 -2.41
CA ILE A 48 -3.43 0.41 -1.73
C ILE A 48 -4.03 -0.26 -0.50
N TYR A 49 -3.70 -1.54 -0.33
CA TYR A 49 -3.84 -2.28 0.91
C TYR A 49 -2.44 -2.65 1.39
N ALA A 50 -2.16 -2.52 2.69
CA ALA A 50 -0.93 -2.98 3.30
C ALA A 50 -1.17 -3.51 4.71
N ASP A 51 -0.36 -4.47 5.10
CA ASP A 51 -0.29 -5.01 6.45
C ASP A 51 1.16 -5.07 6.93
N LEU A 52 1.33 -5.09 8.24
CA LEU A 52 2.62 -5.29 8.89
C LEU A 52 2.42 -6.12 10.15
N PHE A 53 3.39 -7.01 10.39
CA PHE A 53 3.45 -7.90 11.53
C PHE A 53 4.87 -7.91 12.13
N SER A 54 4.95 -7.80 13.45
CA SER A 54 6.14 -8.14 14.23
C SER A 54 5.76 -9.13 15.34
N ASN A 55 6.74 -9.91 15.79
CA ASN A 55 6.58 -10.75 16.97
C ASN A 55 7.84 -10.78 17.81
N ALA A 56 7.65 -10.91 19.12
CA ALA A 56 8.69 -11.00 20.10
C ALA A 56 8.45 -12.16 21.09
N LYS A 57 9.39 -12.34 22.01
CA LYS A 57 9.27 -13.32 23.10
C LYS A 57 8.19 -12.89 24.09
N ASP A 58 8.15 -11.60 24.41
CA ASP A 58 7.24 -10.94 25.36
C ASP A 58 7.02 -9.48 24.94
N ALA A 59 6.21 -8.73 25.69
CA ALA A 59 5.85 -7.35 25.35
C ALA A 59 6.96 -6.30 25.57
N ASN A 60 8.12 -6.71 26.11
CA ASN A 60 9.23 -5.80 26.44
C ASN A 60 10.50 -6.15 25.64
N SER A 61 10.38 -6.98 24.60
CA SER A 61 11.48 -7.43 23.74
C SER A 61 11.11 -7.31 22.27
N GLY A 62 12.08 -7.47 21.37
CA GLY A 62 11.83 -7.35 19.93
C GLY A 62 11.77 -5.90 19.46
N LEU A 63 10.70 -5.56 18.75
CA LEU A 63 10.42 -4.22 18.22
C LEU A 63 9.15 -3.67 18.87
N ASP A 64 9.10 -2.35 19.01
CA ASP A 64 7.87 -1.59 19.23
C ASP A 64 7.57 -0.81 17.95
N ILE A 65 6.58 -1.26 17.19
CA ILE A 65 6.15 -0.61 15.94
C ILE A 65 5.20 0.54 16.27
N LEU A 66 5.70 1.76 16.09
CA LEU A 66 5.00 3.00 16.41
C LEU A 66 4.10 3.50 15.28
N GLY A 67 4.29 3.02 14.05
CA GLY A 67 3.47 3.46 12.94
C GLY A 67 3.69 2.72 11.63
N LEU A 68 2.58 2.58 10.90
CA LEU A 68 2.52 2.35 9.46
C LEU A 68 1.76 3.53 8.84
N ALA A 69 2.31 4.19 7.84
CA ALA A 69 1.66 5.34 7.20
C ALA A 69 1.99 5.44 5.71
N LEU A 70 1.06 6.01 4.94
CA LEU A 70 1.22 6.30 3.52
C LEU A 70 1.54 7.77 3.34
N PHE A 71 2.56 8.05 2.53
CA PHE A 71 3.01 9.41 2.19
C PHE A 71 3.14 9.59 0.69
N ASN A 72 3.05 10.85 0.25
CA ASN A 72 3.43 11.31 -1.07
C ASN A 72 4.29 12.59 -0.94
N ALA A 73 4.56 13.28 -2.06
CA ALA A 73 5.34 14.52 -2.06
C ALA A 73 4.70 15.67 -1.26
N ASP A 74 3.37 15.67 -1.12
CA ASP A 74 2.62 16.69 -0.36
C ASP A 74 2.61 16.41 1.15
N GLY A 75 3.02 15.21 1.56
CA GLY A 75 3.14 14.80 2.96
C GLY A 75 2.33 13.55 3.30
N LEU A 76 1.81 13.51 4.52
CA LEU A 76 1.03 12.38 5.03
C LEU A 76 -0.29 12.27 4.27
N VAL A 77 -0.53 11.11 3.67
CA VAL A 77 -1.79 10.78 2.98
C VAL A 77 -2.74 10.08 3.94
N LEU A 78 -2.26 9.04 4.64
CA LEU A 78 -3.08 8.20 5.51
C LEU A 78 -2.23 7.54 6.60
N LYS A 79 -2.77 7.42 7.81
CA LYS A 79 -2.21 6.58 8.86
C LYS A 79 -2.86 5.20 8.83
N GLY A 80 -2.05 4.16 9.02
CA GLY A 80 -2.54 2.82 9.31
C GLY A 80 -3.17 2.74 10.70
N THR A 81 -3.83 1.62 10.95
CA THR A 81 -4.49 1.28 12.23
C THR A 81 -3.73 0.15 12.89
N GLN A 82 -3.36 0.32 14.15
CA GLN A 82 -2.79 -0.74 14.97
C GLN A 82 -3.90 -1.65 15.50
N THR A 83 -3.86 -2.94 15.18
CA THR A 83 -4.85 -3.93 15.62
C THR A 83 -4.35 -4.83 16.75
N SER A 84 -3.03 -4.87 16.96
CA SER A 84 -2.38 -5.55 18.08
C SER A 84 -1.12 -4.80 18.50
N THR A 85 -0.76 -4.86 19.78
CA THR A 85 0.50 -4.33 20.30
C THR A 85 1.09 -5.14 21.46
N GLY A 86 2.39 -4.95 21.72
CA GLY A 86 3.12 -5.55 22.82
C GLY A 86 4.00 -6.69 22.34
N LYS A 87 3.64 -7.95 22.66
CA LYS A 87 4.42 -9.10 22.16
C LYS A 87 4.34 -9.22 20.63
N THR A 88 3.23 -8.79 20.06
CA THR A 88 2.97 -8.78 18.62
C THR A 88 2.43 -7.41 18.24
N ASP A 89 3.07 -6.76 17.28
CA ASP A 89 2.48 -5.58 16.65
C ASP A 89 1.86 -5.98 15.32
N VAL A 90 0.62 -5.57 15.11
CA VAL A 90 -0.07 -5.72 13.83
C VAL A 90 -0.63 -4.38 13.41
N TRP A 91 -0.34 -4.00 12.17
CA TRP A 91 -0.84 -2.78 11.56
C TRP A 91 -1.49 -3.09 10.22
N GLU A 92 -2.58 -2.39 9.92
CA GLU A 92 -3.30 -2.48 8.66
C GLU A 92 -3.49 -1.08 8.06
N LEU A 93 -3.41 -0.95 6.74
CA LEU A 93 -3.64 0.29 6.01
C LEU A 93 -4.44 -0.02 4.75
N THR A 94 -5.55 0.68 4.53
CA THR A 94 -6.34 0.60 3.31
C THR A 94 -6.71 1.98 2.84
N SER A 95 -6.34 2.35 1.61
CA SER A 95 -6.66 3.66 1.05
C SER A 95 -7.93 3.65 0.20
N GLY A 96 -8.54 4.83 0.06
CA GLY A 96 -9.38 5.11 -1.11
C GLY A 96 -8.57 5.25 -2.40
N PRO A 97 -9.22 5.58 -3.52
CA PRO A 97 -8.53 5.82 -4.79
C PRO A 97 -7.49 6.93 -4.67
N LEU A 98 -6.30 6.67 -5.20
CA LEU A 98 -5.17 7.58 -5.19
C LEU A 98 -5.00 8.26 -6.55
N ALA A 99 -4.45 9.46 -6.55
CA ALA A 99 -3.96 10.07 -7.77
C ALA A 99 -2.72 9.32 -8.28
N ALA A 100 -2.53 9.27 -9.60
CA ALA A 100 -1.30 8.74 -10.18
C ALA A 100 -0.09 9.50 -9.63
N GLY A 101 0.95 8.77 -9.23
CA GLY A 101 2.16 9.39 -8.71
C GLY A 101 3.05 8.46 -7.90
N HIS A 102 4.03 9.07 -7.24
CA HIS A 102 4.98 8.42 -6.36
C HIS A 102 4.53 8.49 -4.91
N TYR A 103 4.57 7.35 -4.23
CA TYR A 103 4.18 7.19 -2.84
C TYR A 103 5.24 6.38 -2.10
N PHE A 104 5.18 6.40 -0.77
CA PHE A 104 5.91 5.44 0.04
C PHE A 104 5.12 5.05 1.29
N LEU A 105 5.30 3.80 1.73
CA LEU A 105 4.93 3.37 3.07
C LEU A 105 6.08 3.73 4.02
N LEU A 106 5.75 4.36 5.13
CA LEU A 106 6.65 4.62 6.24
C LEU A 106 6.33 3.65 7.37
N VAL A 107 7.33 2.87 7.78
CA VAL A 107 7.28 2.05 8.99
C VAL A 107 8.21 2.66 10.02
N SER A 108 7.69 3.04 11.18
CA SER A 108 8.49 3.64 12.25
C SER A 108 8.40 2.82 13.53
N GLY A 109 9.49 2.74 14.27
CA GLY A 109 9.51 2.02 15.54
C GLY A 109 10.79 2.18 16.34
N THR A 110 10.88 1.42 17.43
CA THR A 110 12.09 1.28 18.24
C THR A 110 12.45 -0.18 18.45
N VAL A 111 13.74 -0.44 18.65
CA VAL A 111 14.23 -1.77 19.01
C VAL A 111 14.27 -1.89 20.53
N LEU A 112 13.50 -2.81 21.11
CA LEU A 112 13.35 -2.94 22.56
C LEU A 112 14.47 -3.77 23.21
N SER A 113 15.14 -4.65 22.45
CA SER A 113 16.11 -5.60 23.00
C SER A 113 17.34 -5.81 22.10
N ASN A 114 18.44 -6.29 22.69
CA ASN A 114 19.69 -6.51 21.95
C ASN A 114 19.71 -7.79 21.09
N ALA A 115 18.64 -8.57 21.10
CA ALA A 115 18.49 -9.73 20.24
C ALA A 115 18.06 -9.32 18.82
N VAL A 116 18.39 -10.16 17.83
CA VAL A 116 17.88 -10.02 16.47
C VAL A 116 16.35 -9.92 16.50
N SER A 117 15.83 -8.90 15.83
CA SER A 117 14.40 -8.58 15.80
C SER A 117 14.00 -8.17 14.39
N SER A 118 12.76 -8.44 13.98
CA SER A 118 12.31 -8.14 12.63
C SER A 118 10.83 -7.83 12.58
N TYR A 119 10.43 -7.11 11.55
CA TYR A 119 9.04 -7.07 11.09
C TYR A 119 8.98 -7.48 9.62
N THR A 120 7.80 -7.91 9.20
CA THR A 120 7.45 -8.16 7.80
C THR A 120 6.14 -7.45 7.51
N GLY A 121 5.92 -7.09 6.26
CA GLY A 121 4.65 -6.59 5.77
C GLY A 121 4.43 -6.96 4.33
N SER A 122 3.20 -6.80 3.88
CA SER A 122 2.82 -6.95 2.48
C SER A 122 2.07 -5.70 2.04
N ALA A 123 2.19 -5.35 0.77
CA ALA A 123 1.37 -4.31 0.17
C ALA A 123 0.91 -4.72 -1.22
N ALA A 124 -0.27 -4.25 -1.59
CA ALA A 124 -0.93 -4.55 -2.84
C ALA A 124 -1.58 -3.30 -3.41
N VAL A 125 -1.38 -3.05 -4.71
CA VAL A 125 -2.08 -2.00 -5.45
C VAL A 125 -3.15 -2.67 -6.28
N THR A 126 -4.40 -2.26 -6.07
CA THR A 126 -5.52 -2.71 -6.88
C THR A 126 -5.92 -1.58 -7.81
N ALA A 127 -5.92 -1.85 -9.11
CA ALA A 127 -6.49 -0.93 -10.08
C ALA A 127 -8.02 -0.99 -9.96
N VAL A 128 -8.66 0.15 -9.70
CA VAL A 128 -10.10 0.27 -9.91
C VAL A 128 -10.31 0.30 -11.43
N PRO A 129 -11.14 -0.59 -12.02
CA PRO A 129 -11.43 -0.54 -13.45
C PRO A 129 -11.95 0.86 -13.81
N GLU A 130 -11.26 1.54 -14.72
CA GLU A 130 -11.57 2.94 -15.03
C GLU A 130 -13.05 3.07 -15.45
N PRO A 131 -13.74 4.17 -15.08
CA PRO A 131 -15.09 4.47 -15.56
C PRO A 131 -15.20 4.46 -17.09
N ALA A 132 -14.07 4.69 -17.80
CA ALA A 132 -13.97 4.57 -19.24
C ALA A 132 -14.36 3.17 -19.75
N THR A 133 -14.18 2.10 -18.98
CA THR A 133 -14.66 0.75 -19.36
C THR A 133 -16.17 0.74 -19.51
N TYR A 134 -16.89 1.37 -18.57
CA TYR A 134 -18.33 1.52 -18.66
C TYR A 134 -18.73 2.55 -19.72
N GLY A 135 -17.96 3.63 -19.89
CA GLY A 135 -18.18 4.61 -20.94
C GLY A 135 -18.00 4.04 -22.35
N MET A 136 -17.00 3.19 -22.57
CA MET A 136 -16.73 2.49 -23.83
C MET A 136 -17.76 1.38 -24.08
N LEU A 137 -18.21 0.69 -23.03
CA LEU A 137 -19.31 -0.25 -23.13
C LEU A 137 -20.60 0.46 -23.54
N LEU A 138 -20.97 1.53 -22.84
CA LEU A 138 -22.17 2.34 -23.16
C LEU A 138 -22.05 3.00 -24.54
N GLY A 139 -20.87 3.52 -24.88
CA GLY A 139 -20.59 4.07 -26.21
C GLY A 139 -20.71 3.02 -27.31
N GLY A 140 -20.19 1.81 -27.07
CA GLY A 140 -20.32 0.67 -27.97
C GLY A 140 -21.78 0.23 -28.14
N LEU A 141 -22.54 0.15 -27.05
CA LEU A 141 -23.98 -0.15 -27.09
C LEU A 141 -24.78 0.93 -27.81
N GLY A 142 -24.43 2.21 -27.62
CA GLY A 142 -25.03 3.34 -28.33
C GLY A 142 -24.82 3.24 -29.85
N LEU A 143 -23.60 2.90 -30.28
CA LEU A 143 -23.28 2.68 -31.69
C LEU A 143 -24.06 1.50 -32.28
N VAL A 144 -24.11 0.37 -31.58
CA VAL A 144 -24.87 -0.82 -32.01
C VAL A 144 -26.36 -0.50 -32.14
N GLY A 145 -26.94 0.18 -31.15
CA GLY A 145 -28.35 0.61 -31.19
C GLY A 145 -28.66 1.55 -32.35
N ALA A 146 -27.77 2.51 -32.64
CA ALA A 146 -27.93 3.44 -33.77
C ALA A 146 -27.88 2.72 -35.13
N LEU A 147 -26.97 1.74 -35.29
CA LEU A 147 -26.87 0.93 -36.50
C LEU A 147 -28.11 0.05 -36.70
N ALA A 148 -28.62 -0.58 -35.65
CA ALA A 148 -29.84 -1.38 -35.70
C ALA A 148 -31.05 -0.55 -36.17
N ARG A 149 -31.20 0.67 -35.66
CA ARG A 149 -32.28 1.59 -36.06
C ARG A 149 -32.20 2.02 -37.53
N ARG A 150 -30.98 2.19 -38.07
CA ARG A 150 -30.78 2.52 -39.49
C ARG A 150 -31.22 1.39 -40.42
N LYS A 151 -30.97 0.14 -40.03
CA LYS A 151 -31.36 -1.04 -40.84
C LYS A 151 -32.87 -1.22 -40.89
N GLN A 152 -33.58 -1.01 -39.78
CA GLN A 152 -35.05 -1.06 -39.76
C GLN A 152 -35.68 -0.04 -40.72
N LYS A 153 -35.19 1.21 -40.72
CA LYS A 153 -35.68 2.25 -41.65
C LYS A 153 -35.42 1.95 -43.13
N ALA A 154 -34.40 1.15 -43.44
CA ALA A 154 -34.11 0.74 -44.81
C ALA A 154 -34.99 -0.44 -45.27
N SER A 155 -35.50 -1.26 -44.34
CA SER A 155 -36.40 -2.38 -44.63
C SER A 155 -37.88 -1.97 -44.75
N ASP A 156 -38.33 -0.89 -44.09
CA ASP A 156 -39.69 -0.35 -44.26
C ASP A 156 -39.89 0.46 -45.56
N ALA A 157 -38.81 0.74 -46.28
CA ALA A 157 -38.82 1.51 -47.53
C ALA A 157 -38.71 0.63 -48.80
N ALA A 158 -38.76 -0.70 -48.65
CA ALA A 158 -38.73 -1.70 -49.72
C ALA A 158 -40.07 -2.47 -49.74
#